data_AF-A0A9D4E725-F1
#
_entry.id   AF-A0A9D4E725-F1
#
_cell.length_a   1.000
_cell.length_b   1.000
_cell.length_c   1.000
_cell.angle_alpha   90.00
_cell.angle_beta   90.00
_cell.angle_gamma   90.00
#
_symmetry.space_group_name_H-M   'P 1'
#
loop_
_entity.id
_entity.type
_entity.pdbx_description
1 polymer ?
#
loop_
_entity_poly.entity_id
_entity_poly.type
_entity_poly.pdbx_seq_one_letter_code
_entity_poly.pdbx_strand_id
1 'polypeptide(L)'
;MLGVSSFDMLGVSSCDMLGVSYSNMLGVSSCDMLGVSSCDMLGVSSCDMLGVSSCDMLGVSSCDMLGVSSCDMLGVSSCDMLGVSSCDMLGVSSCDMLGVSSCDM
;
A
#
# COMPACT_ATOMS: atom_id res chain seq x y z
N MET A 1 -19.09 10.49 -7.88
CA MET A 1 -18.13 11.60 -7.90
C MET A 1 -16.81 11.04 -7.46
N LEU A 2 -15.75 11.19 -8.25
CA LEU A 2 -14.39 10.94 -7.78
C LEU A 2 -14.09 12.05 -6.76
N GLY A 3 -14.08 11.70 -5.48
CA GLY A 3 -13.76 12.63 -4.40
C GLY A 3 -12.25 12.75 -4.25
N VAL A 4 -11.80 13.88 -3.71
CA VAL A 4 -10.46 13.99 -3.12
C VAL A 4 -10.65 13.85 -1.62
N SER A 5 -9.99 12.88 -1.01
CA SER A 5 -10.13 12.59 0.43
C SER A 5 -8.78 12.43 1.11
N SER A 6 -8.72 12.82 2.37
CA SER A 6 -7.52 12.70 3.21
C SER A 6 -7.93 12.22 4.60
N PHE A 7 -7.30 11.16 5.09
CA PHE A 7 -7.61 10.55 6.39
C PHE A 7 -6.35 10.38 7.23
N ASP A 8 -6.51 10.53 8.55
CA ASP A 8 -5.51 10.19 9.55
C ASP A 8 -6.21 9.36 10.63
N MET A 9 -5.73 8.15 10.89
CA MET A 9 -6.35 7.25 11.86
C MET A 9 -5.33 6.62 12.80
N LEU A 10 -5.76 6.46 14.05
CA LEU A 10 -5.02 5.88 15.15
C LEU A 10 -5.81 4.71 15.75
N GLY A 11 -5.12 3.62 16.05
CA GLY A 11 -5.71 2.44 16.71
C GLY A 11 -6.08 1.35 15.72
N VAL A 12 -7.36 0.95 15.70
CA VAL A 12 -7.85 -0.10 14.79
C VAL A 12 -8.82 0.53 13.81
N SER A 13 -8.53 0.44 12.52
CA SER A 13 -9.28 1.15 11.49
C SER A 13 -9.38 0.37 10.18
N SER A 14 -10.48 0.62 9.45
CA SER A 14 -10.72 0.10 8.11
C SER A 14 -11.24 1.19 7.20
N CYS A 15 -10.77 1.28 5.96
CA CYS A 15 -11.15 2.34 5.02
C CYS A 15 -11.39 1.80 3.61
N ASP A 16 -12.45 2.30 2.97
CA ASP A 16 -12.71 2.12 1.55
C ASP A 16 -12.68 3.47 0.86
N MET A 17 -11.86 3.60 -0.18
CA MET A 17 -11.64 4.88 -0.85
C MET A 17 -11.73 4.76 -2.37
N LEU A 18 -12.45 5.71 -2.97
CA LEU A 18 -12.65 5.82 -4.41
C LEU A 18 -12.28 7.22 -4.90
N GLY A 19 -11.38 7.31 -5.87
CA GLY A 19 -10.96 8.56 -6.47
C GLY A 19 -9.52 8.92 -6.17
N VAL A 20 -9.29 10.12 -5.64
CA VAL A 20 -7.96 10.58 -5.25
C VAL A 20 -7.88 10.59 -3.73
N SER A 21 -6.96 9.85 -3.15
CA SER A 21 -6.97 9.59 -1.72
C SER A 21 -5.59 9.60 -1.09
N TYR A 22 -5.52 10.17 0.10
CA TYR A 22 -4.33 10.18 0.94
C TYR A 22 -4.70 9.62 2.30
N SER A 23 -3.94 8.67 2.85
CA SER A 23 -4.18 8.19 4.22
C SER A 23 -2.90 7.97 4.99
N ASN A 24 -2.94 8.32 6.27
CA ASN A 24 -1.92 7.95 7.24
C ASN A 24 -2.57 7.13 8.35
N MET A 25 -2.02 5.95 8.64
CA MET A 25 -2.63 5.01 9.56
C MET A 25 -1.62 4.43 10.53
N LEU A 26 -1.95 4.53 11.82
CA LEU A 26 -1.09 4.15 12.92
C LEU A 26 -1.80 3.11 13.80
N GLY A 27 -1.32 1.86 13.77
CA GLY A 27 -1.87 0.77 14.56
C GLY A 27 -2.19 -0.46 13.71
N VAL A 28 -3.42 -0.96 13.80
CA VAL A 28 -3.91 -2.10 13.01
C VAL A 28 -4.87 -1.59 11.94
N SER A 29 -4.52 -1.79 10.67
CA SER A 29 -5.24 -1.19 9.56
C SER A 29 -5.56 -2.15 8.43
N SER A 30 -6.68 -1.89 7.76
CA SER A 30 -7.03 -2.51 6.48
C SER A 30 -7.64 -1.48 5.54
N CYS A 31 -7.10 -1.30 4.34
CA CYS A 31 -7.64 -0.31 3.39
C CYS A 31 -7.79 -0.86 1.98
N ASP A 32 -8.91 -0.53 1.35
CA ASP A 32 -9.14 -0.76 -0.08
C ASP A 32 -9.19 0.57 -0.81
N MET A 33 -8.38 0.70 -1.87
CA MET A 33 -8.26 1.94 -2.64
C MET A 33 -8.39 1.70 -4.14
N LEU A 34 -9.39 2.35 -4.75
CA LEU A 34 -9.54 2.42 -6.21
C LEU A 34 -9.29 3.84 -6.71
N GLY A 35 -8.29 4.02 -7.57
CA GLY A 35 -8.00 5.28 -8.25
C GLY A 35 -6.55 5.72 -8.11
N VAL A 36 -6.34 6.95 -7.65
CA VAL A 36 -5.00 7.50 -7.37
C VAL A 36 -4.83 7.63 -5.87
N SER A 37 -3.88 6.93 -5.30
CA SER A 37 -3.75 6.82 -3.85
C SER A 37 -2.31 6.96 -3.36
N SER A 38 -2.18 7.53 -2.16
CA SER A 38 -0.93 7.48 -1.40
C SER A 38 -1.23 7.12 0.04
N CYS A 39 -0.48 6.18 0.61
CA CYS A 39 -0.70 5.72 1.97
C CYS A 39 0.58 5.50 2.77
N ASP A 40 0.55 5.99 4.00
CA ASP A 40 1.56 5.73 5.02
C ASP A 40 0.95 4.85 6.10
N MET A 41 1.58 3.71 6.40
CA MET A 41 1.08 2.80 7.44
C MET A 41 2.19 2.36 8.39
N LEU A 42 2.00 2.63 9.68
CA LEU A 42 2.87 2.12 10.74
C LEU A 42 2.10 1.14 11.64
N GLY A 43 2.58 -0.10 11.74
CA GLY A 43 2.02 -1.12 12.63
C GLY A 43 1.74 -2.44 11.92
N VAL A 44 0.51 -2.94 12.03
CA VAL A 44 0.05 -4.16 11.33
C VAL A 44 -0.96 -3.74 10.28
N SER A 45 -0.61 -3.86 9.01
CA SER A 45 -1.43 -3.35 7.91
C SER A 45 -1.74 -4.37 6.83
N SER A 46 -2.87 -4.17 6.18
CA SER A 46 -3.28 -4.86 4.96
C SER A 46 -3.81 -3.84 3.96
N CYS A 47 -3.42 -3.88 2.69
CA CYS A 47 -3.97 -2.95 1.70
C CYS A 47 -4.14 -3.57 0.32
N ASP A 48 -5.31 -3.30 -0.28
CA ASP A 48 -5.56 -3.60 -1.69
C ASP A 48 -5.66 -2.30 -2.48
N MET A 49 -4.80 -2.18 -3.50
CA MET A 49 -4.63 -0.95 -4.28
C MET A 49 -4.85 -1.25 -5.77
N LEU A 50 -5.79 -0.53 -6.37
CA LEU A 50 -6.15 -0.65 -7.79
C LEU A 50 -6.08 0.71 -8.47
N GLY A 51 -5.10 0.89 -9.36
CA GLY A 51 -4.90 2.12 -10.12
C GLY A 51 -3.47 2.63 -10.05
N VAL A 52 -3.29 3.89 -9.66
CA VAL A 52 -1.97 4.52 -9.47
C VAL A 52 -1.74 4.69 -7.98
N SER A 53 -0.79 3.96 -7.42
CA SER A 53 -0.59 3.90 -5.97
C SER A 53 0.85 4.20 -5.54
N SER A 54 0.98 4.78 -4.37
CA SER A 54 2.25 4.86 -3.64
C SER A 54 2.02 4.48 -2.18
N CYS A 55 2.88 3.65 -1.62
CA CYS A 55 2.69 3.11 -0.27
C CYS A 55 4.01 3.04 0.49
N ASP A 56 4.01 3.60 1.71
CA ASP A 56 5.09 3.42 2.67
C ASP A 56 4.57 2.60 3.85
N MET A 57 5.21 1.46 4.12
CA MET A 57 4.78 0.55 5.17
C MET A 57 5.91 0.19 6.12
N LEU A 58 5.61 0.30 7.42
CA LEU A 58 6.55 0.07 8.51
C LEU A 58 5.92 -0.85 9.56
N GLY A 59 6.45 -2.06 9.68
CA GLY A 59 5.98 -3.06 10.65
C GLY A 59 5.69 -4.41 10.01
N VAL A 60 4.48 -4.94 10.24
CA VAL A 60 4.01 -6.19 9.63
C VAL A 60 2.97 -5.84 8.59
N SER A 61 3.23 -6.15 7.32
CA SER A 61 2.38 -5.67 6.24
C SER A 61 2.10 -6.70 5.16
N SER A 62 0.92 -6.58 4.58
CA SER A 62 0.54 -7.30 3.36
C SER A 62 -0.10 -6.34 2.37
N CYS A 63 0.34 -6.33 1.11
CA CYS A 63 -0.32 -5.53 0.07
C CYS A 63 -0.49 -6.26 -1.25
N ASP A 64 -1.67 -6.05 -1.85
CA ASP A 64 -1.94 -6.41 -3.22
C ASP A 64 -2.07 -5.13 -4.07
N MET A 65 -1.24 -5.01 -5.10
CA MET A 65 -1.24 -3.83 -5.97
C MET A 65 -1.44 -4.19 -7.43
N LEU A 66 -2.42 -3.54 -8.05
CA LEU A 66 -2.82 -3.74 -9.43
C LEU A 66 -2.82 -2.40 -10.18
N GLY A 67 -1.88 -2.23 -11.11
CA GLY A 67 -1.78 -1.03 -11.95
C GLY A 67 -0.36 -0.46 -12.01
N VAL A 68 -0.22 0.83 -11.71
CA VAL A 68 1.08 1.51 -11.62
C VAL A 68 1.35 1.79 -10.16
N SER A 69 2.41 1.21 -9.61
CA SER A 69 2.61 1.23 -8.17
C SER A 69 4.06 1.45 -7.74
N SER A 70 4.22 2.05 -6.57
CA SER A 70 5.49 2.20 -5.88
C SER A 70 5.31 1.88 -4.41
N CYS A 71 6.19 1.05 -3.84
CA CYS A 71 6.09 0.60 -2.47
C CYS A 71 7.43 0.60 -1.75
N ASP A 72 7.49 1.24 -0.59
CA ASP A 72 8.61 1.11 0.34
C ASP A 72 8.14 0.33 1.56
N MET A 73 8.84 -0.76 1.89
CA MET A 73 8.46 -1.65 2.98
C MET A 73 9.60 -1.94 3.93
N LEU A 74 9.36 -1.71 5.21
CA LEU A 74 10.32 -1.88 6.29
C LEU A 74 9.74 -2.79 7.37
N GLY A 75 10.30 -3.99 7.54
CA GLY A 75 9.88 -4.95 8.57
C GLY A 75 9.60 -6.35 8.04
N VAL A 76 8.43 -6.89 8.35
CA VAL A 76 7.96 -8.19 7.84
C VAL A 76 6.87 -7.94 6.81
N SER A 77 7.13 -8.28 5.55
CA SER A 77 6.24 -7.91 4.46
C SER A 77 5.96 -9.04 3.47
N SER A 78 4.75 -8.99 2.90
CA SER A 78 4.31 -9.83 1.78
C SER A 78 3.60 -8.95 0.76
N CYS A 79 4.03 -8.95 -0.49
CA CYS A 79 3.33 -8.19 -1.53
C CYS A 79 3.13 -8.95 -2.83
N ASP A 80 1.96 -8.78 -3.42
CA ASP A 80 1.66 -9.16 -4.78
C ASP A 80 1.52 -7.91 -5.64
N MET A 81 2.31 -7.81 -6.72
CA MET A 81 2.26 -6.67 -7.62
C MET A 81 2.04 -7.09 -9.07
N LEU A 82 1.01 -6.51 -9.68
CA LEU A 82 0.59 -6.77 -11.05
C LEU A 82 0.53 -5.46 -11.84
N GLY A 83 1.37 -5.34 -12.88
CA GLY A 83 1.41 -4.17 -13.76
C GLY A 83 2.80 -3.54 -13.88
N VAL A 84 2.89 -2.24 -13.65
CA VAL A 84 4.17 -1.50 -13.62
C VAL A 84 4.48 -1.17 -12.18
N SER A 85 5.51 -1.79 -11.61
CA SER A 85 5.81 -1.64 -10.18
C SER A 85 7.27 -1.31 -9.90
N SER A 86 7.47 -0.55 -8.84
CA SER A 86 8.77 -0.38 -8.20
C SER A 86 8.64 -0.67 -6.70
N CYS A 87 9.61 -1.36 -6.11
CA CYS A 87 9.60 -1.57 -4.68
C CYS A 87 10.97 -1.58 -4.02
N ASP A 88 11.05 -1.00 -2.83
CA ASP A 88 12.19 -1.10 -1.94
C ASP A 88 11.76 -1.86 -0.68
N MET A 89 12.51 -2.91 -0.32
CA MET A 89 12.18 -3.73 0.83
C MET A 89 13.38 -3.87 1.75
N LEU A 90 13.22 -3.60 3.05
CA LEU A 90 14.21 -3.95 4.08
C LEU A 90 13.56 -4.79 5.19
N GLY A 91 14.09 -5.99 5.37
CA GLY A 91 13.67 -6.90 6.44
C GLY A 91 13.35 -8.30 5.92
N VAL A 92 12.32 -8.93 6.49
CA VAL A 92 11.84 -10.24 6.03
C VAL A 92 10.74 -10.01 5.02
N SER A 93 11.04 -10.20 3.74
CA SER A 93 10.11 -9.93 2.65
C SER A 93 9.81 -11.16 1.80
N SER A 94 8.61 -11.16 1.24
CA SER A 94 8.19 -12.05 0.16
C SER A 94 7.43 -11.21 -0.86
N CYS A 95 7.76 -11.38 -2.14
CA CYS A 95 7.11 -10.63 -3.20
C CYS A 95 6.89 -11.47 -4.44
N ASP A 96 5.66 -11.48 -4.93
CA ASP A 96 5.33 -11.97 -6.26
C ASP A 96 5.04 -10.79 -7.20
N MET A 97 5.72 -10.78 -8.34
CA MET A 97 5.61 -9.69 -9.31
C MET A 97 5.35 -10.20 -10.71
N LEU A 98 4.35 -9.60 -11.35
CA LEU A 98 3.93 -9.90 -12.71
C LEU A 98 3.76 -8.60 -13.51
N GLY A 99 4.67 -8.38 -14.46
CA GLY A 99 4.66 -7.22 -15.33
C GLY A 99 6.04 -6.59 -15.47
N VAL A 100 6.09 -5.27 -15.61
CA VAL A 100 7.36 -4.51 -15.64
C VAL A 100 7.68 -4.10 -14.22
N SER A 101 8.73 -4.67 -13.65
CA SER A 101 9.09 -4.43 -12.26
C SER A 101 10.56 -4.12 -12.04
N SER A 102 10.82 -3.31 -11.03
CA SER A 102 12.14 -3.09 -10.42
C SER A 102 12.00 -3.24 -8.91
N CYS A 103 12.74 -4.15 -8.29
CA CYS A 103 12.72 -4.25 -6.84
C CYS A 103 14.12 -4.42 -6.25
N ASP A 104 14.36 -3.65 -5.21
CA ASP A 104 15.55 -3.72 -4.36
C ASP A 104 15.17 -4.35 -3.01
N MET A 105 16.04 -5.24 -2.51
CA MET A 105 15.86 -6.00 -1.26
C MET A 105 17.09 -5.91 -0.35
#